data_AF-A0A7V9AZX7-F1
#
_entry.id   AF-A0A7V9AZX7-F1
#
_cell.length_a   1.000
_cell.length_b   1.000
_cell.length_c   1.000
_cell.angle_alpha   90.00
_cell.angle_beta   90.00
_cell.angle_gamma   90.00
#
_symmetry.space_group_name_H-M   'P 1'
#
loop_
_entity.id
_entity.type
_entity.pdbx_description
1 polymer ?
#
loop_
_entity_poly.entity_id
_entity_poly.type
_entity_poly.pdbx_seq_one_letter_code
_entity_poly.pdbx_strand_id
1 'polypeptide(L)'
;MDSRTSSGLLLIAGAVLLGQVLGFGGIVPVATIIGVLAGLVQMFGLLRWVYVVPALARAYADPTLEPEQREVHAAVFRALHQYLGVGVGEHLGYLFTGIWSVLIGVGVIQETALPTWLGWPGVVIGAGLAVGSAEFLGPNEERGWGLAGAAIPILYIAWSVWLLAMGVALIA
;
A
#
# COMPACT_ATOMS: atom_id res chain seq x y z
N MET A 1 -9.44 -1.46 -18.89
CA MET A 1 -9.16 -1.21 -17.46
C MET A 1 -7.70 -0.81 -17.38
N ASP A 2 -7.40 0.40 -16.91
CA ASP A 2 -6.02 0.90 -16.85
C ASP A 2 -5.20 0.04 -15.86
N SER A 3 -3.98 -0.35 -16.22
CA SER A 3 -3.17 -1.35 -15.49
C SER A 3 -2.79 -0.94 -14.06
N ARG A 4 -3.12 0.30 -13.68
CA ARG A 4 -2.79 0.93 -12.40
C ARG A 4 -3.84 0.72 -11.31
N THR A 5 -5.10 0.41 -11.64
CA THR A 5 -6.12 0.09 -10.62
C THR A 5 -6.10 -1.39 -10.19
N SER A 6 -5.38 -2.22 -10.94
CA SER A 6 -5.34 -3.67 -10.74
C SER A 6 -4.70 -4.07 -9.41
N SER A 7 -3.66 -3.36 -8.97
CA SER A 7 -2.83 -3.74 -7.83
C SER A 7 -3.57 -3.73 -6.49
N GLY A 8 -4.41 -2.73 -6.23
CA GLY A 8 -5.22 -2.69 -5.00
C GLY A 8 -6.27 -3.81 -4.95
N LEU A 9 -6.91 -4.10 -6.08
CA LEU A 9 -7.87 -5.20 -6.21
C LEU A 9 -7.19 -6.57 -6.00
N LEU A 10 -5.98 -6.74 -6.53
CA LEU A 10 -5.19 -7.96 -6.34
C LEU A 10 -4.78 -8.15 -4.88
N LEU A 11 -4.44 -7.07 -4.15
CA LEU A 11 -4.15 -7.17 -2.72
C LEU A 11 -5.38 -7.57 -1.90
N ILE A 12 -6.57 -7.03 -2.22
CA ILE A 12 -7.84 -7.44 -1.59
C ILE A 12 -8.08 -8.93 -1.83
N ALA A 13 -7.97 -9.38 -3.08
CA ALA A 13 -8.14 -10.78 -3.44
C ALA A 13 -7.13 -11.68 -2.71
N GLY A 14 -5.85 -11.28 -2.68
CA GLY A 14 -4.79 -12.00 -1.99
C GLY A 14 -5.03 -12.12 -0.49
N ALA A 15 -5.47 -11.04 0.18
CA ALA A 15 -5.79 -11.05 1.60
C ALA A 15 -6.93 -12.02 1.93
N VAL A 16 -8.00 -12.01 1.13
CA VAL A 16 -9.14 -12.91 1.31
C VAL A 16 -8.73 -14.36 1.05
N LEU A 17 -8.02 -14.64 -0.04
CA LEU A 17 -7.59 -16.00 -0.38
C LEU A 17 -6.63 -16.59 0.65
N LEU A 18 -5.67 -15.80 1.14
CA LEU A 18 -4.78 -16.25 2.23
C LEU A 18 -5.55 -16.52 3.52
N GLY A 19 -6.55 -15.70 3.85
CA GLY A 19 -7.44 -15.96 4.99
C GLY A 19 -8.20 -17.28 4.86
N GLN A 20 -8.68 -17.61 3.67
CA GLN A 20 -9.35 -18.90 3.39
C GLN A 20 -8.39 -20.08 3.54
N VAL A 21 -7.16 -19.97 3.04
CA VAL A 21 -6.15 -21.04 3.12
C VAL A 21 -5.71 -21.31 4.55
N LEU A 22 -5.41 -20.24 5.31
CA LEU A 22 -4.94 -20.37 6.70
C LEU A 22 -6.08 -20.74 7.66
N GLY A 23 -7.33 -20.55 7.26
CA GLY A 23 -8.51 -20.75 8.10
C GLY A 23 -8.77 -19.56 9.04
N PHE A 24 -10.04 -19.28 9.31
CA PHE A 24 -10.45 -18.12 10.12
C PHE A 24 -10.35 -18.36 11.64
N GLY A 25 -9.21 -18.88 12.09
CA GLY A 25 -8.85 -19.03 13.50
C GLY A 25 -7.87 -17.94 13.97
N GLY A 26 -7.81 -17.70 15.28
CA GLY A 26 -6.79 -16.86 15.90
C GLY A 26 -6.66 -15.47 15.28
N ILE A 27 -5.47 -15.16 14.75
CA ILE A 27 -5.11 -13.84 14.22
C ILE A 27 -5.55 -13.61 12.75
N VAL A 28 -5.91 -14.68 12.03
CA VAL A 28 -6.18 -14.66 10.59
C VAL A 28 -7.39 -13.80 10.19
N PRO A 29 -8.52 -13.76 10.93
CA PRO A 29 -9.62 -12.86 10.61
C PRO A 29 -9.22 -11.39 10.65
N VAL A 30 -8.45 -11.00 11.67
CA VAL A 30 -7.92 -9.63 11.80
C VAL A 30 -6.96 -9.33 10.67
N ALA A 31 -6.05 -10.27 10.35
CA ALA A 31 -5.16 -10.15 9.21
C ALA A 31 -5.95 -9.89 7.92
N THR A 32 -7.00 -10.68 7.67
CA THR A 32 -7.83 -10.54 6.46
C THR A 32 -8.48 -9.16 6.37
N ILE A 33 -9.07 -8.66 7.46
CA ILE A 33 -9.68 -7.33 7.51
C ILE A 33 -8.64 -6.25 7.20
N ILE A 34 -7.47 -6.30 7.85
CA ILE A 34 -6.41 -5.31 7.63
C ILE A 34 -5.89 -5.37 6.20
N GLY A 35 -5.76 -6.57 5.61
CA GLY A 35 -5.35 -6.72 4.21
C GLY A 35 -6.35 -6.14 3.21
N VAL A 36 -7.65 -6.30 3.47
CA VAL A 36 -8.71 -5.64 2.69
C VAL A 36 -8.61 -4.13 2.81
N LEU A 37 -8.41 -3.60 4.03
CA LEU A 37 -8.22 -2.16 4.24
C LEU A 37 -6.98 -1.64 3.52
N ALA A 38 -5.86 -2.37 3.55
CA ALA A 38 -4.64 -2.05 2.81
C ALA A 38 -4.92 -1.91 1.31
N GLY A 39 -5.64 -2.87 0.72
CA GLY A 39 -6.02 -2.84 -0.69
C GLY A 39 -6.95 -1.68 -1.03
N LEU A 40 -7.89 -1.34 -0.14
CA LEU A 40 -8.81 -0.20 -0.32
C LEU A 40 -8.07 1.14 -0.30
N VAL A 41 -7.19 1.40 0.68
CA VAL A 41 -6.44 2.67 0.72
C VAL A 41 -5.52 2.81 -0.48
N GLN A 42 -4.85 1.72 -0.90
CA GLN A 42 -4.00 1.73 -2.08
C GLN A 42 -4.81 2.03 -3.35
N MET A 43 -5.99 1.41 -3.48
CA MET A 43 -6.90 1.66 -4.58
C MET A 43 -7.34 3.13 -4.59
N PHE A 44 -7.81 3.68 -3.47
CA PHE A 44 -8.26 5.06 -3.39
C PHE A 44 -7.14 6.06 -3.68
N GLY A 45 -5.93 5.81 -3.19
CA GLY A 45 -4.77 6.61 -3.54
C GLY A 45 -4.52 6.61 -5.05
N LEU A 46 -4.60 5.46 -5.71
CA LEU A 46 -4.36 5.33 -7.16
C LEU A 46 -5.49 5.86 -8.03
N LEU A 47 -6.75 5.89 -7.56
CA LEU A 47 -7.88 6.44 -8.31
C LEU A 47 -7.66 7.88 -8.77
N ARG A 48 -6.85 8.67 -8.03
CA ARG A 48 -6.50 10.03 -8.44
C ARG A 48 -5.83 10.07 -9.82
N TRP A 49 -5.01 9.07 -10.16
CA TRP A 49 -4.33 9.01 -11.46
C TRP A 49 -5.27 8.68 -12.62
N VAL A 50 -6.40 8.04 -12.34
CA VAL A 50 -7.39 7.67 -13.37
C VAL A 50 -8.38 8.81 -13.59
N TYR A 51 -8.89 9.41 -12.51
CA TYR A 51 -10.00 10.37 -12.61
C TYR A 51 -9.55 11.82 -12.48
N VAL A 52 -8.77 12.14 -11.45
CA VAL A 52 -8.46 13.52 -11.06
C VAL A 52 -7.35 14.11 -11.91
N VAL A 53 -6.20 13.43 -11.98
CA VAL A 53 -5.01 13.94 -12.64
C VAL A 53 -5.23 14.19 -14.14
N PRO A 54 -5.85 13.28 -14.92
CA PRO A 54 -6.07 13.53 -16.34
C PRO A 54 -7.04 14.70 -16.59
N ALA A 55 -8.05 14.88 -15.73
CA ALA A 55 -8.99 15.99 -15.83
C ALA A 55 -8.30 17.34 -15.54
N LEU A 56 -7.54 17.43 -14.44
CA LEU A 56 -6.79 18.63 -14.08
C LEU A 56 -5.69 18.95 -15.11
N ALA A 57 -5.01 17.93 -15.64
CA ALA A 57 -3.96 18.13 -16.65
C ALA A 57 -4.52 18.73 -17.95
N ARG A 58 -5.68 18.27 -18.42
CA ARG A 58 -6.35 18.84 -19.60
C ARG A 58 -6.80 20.28 -19.35
N ALA A 59 -7.39 20.56 -18.18
CA ALA A 59 -7.80 21.92 -17.82
C ALA A 59 -6.60 22.88 -17.72
N TYR A 60 -5.51 22.43 -17.09
CA TYR A 60 -4.28 23.22 -16.93
C TYR A 60 -3.61 23.57 -18.27
N ALA A 61 -3.70 22.66 -19.25
CA ALA A 61 -3.09 22.80 -20.58
C ALA A 61 -3.94 23.63 -21.56
N ASP A 62 -5.11 24.12 -21.16
CA ASP A 62 -5.94 24.97 -22.01
C ASP A 62 -5.20 26.30 -22.32
N PRO A 63 -4.96 26.62 -23.61
CA PRO A 63 -4.24 27.81 -24.01
C PRO A 63 -5.00 29.11 -23.73
N THR A 64 -6.33 29.04 -23.53
CA THR A 64 -7.18 30.20 -23.23
C THR A 64 -7.27 30.50 -21.73
N LEU A 65 -6.63 29.67 -20.91
CA LEU A 65 -6.69 29.77 -19.45
C LEU A 65 -5.79 30.89 -18.93
N GLU A 66 -6.40 31.77 -18.11
CA GLU A 66 -5.67 32.87 -17.46
C GLU A 66 -4.65 32.34 -16.44
N PRO A 67 -3.55 33.06 -16.18
CA PRO A 67 -2.50 32.61 -15.26
C PRO A 67 -3.01 32.28 -13.85
N GLU A 68 -3.94 33.08 -13.30
CA GLU A 68 -4.52 32.86 -11.96
C GLU A 68 -5.34 31.57 -11.91
N GLN A 69 -6.13 31.29 -12.95
CA GLN A 69 -6.91 30.05 -13.04
C GLN A 69 -5.99 28.82 -13.16
N ARG A 70 -4.88 28.96 -13.90
CA ARG A 70 -3.86 27.92 -14.00
C ARG A 70 -3.24 27.60 -12.65
N GLU A 71 -2.99 28.61 -11.83
CA GLU A 71 -2.49 28.42 -10.46
C GLU A 71 -3.49 27.68 -9.57
N VAL A 72 -4.79 27.98 -9.69
CA VAL A 72 -5.84 27.25 -8.96
C VAL A 72 -5.81 25.76 -9.29
N HIS A 73 -5.72 25.38 -10.56
CA HIS A 73 -5.61 23.96 -10.93
C HIS A 73 -4.36 23.30 -10.34
N ALA A 74 -3.22 24.00 -10.34
CA ALA A 74 -1.99 23.49 -9.72
C ALA A 74 -2.12 23.36 -8.20
N ALA A 75 -2.77 24.30 -7.52
CA ALA A 75 -3.03 24.25 -6.09
C ALA A 75 -3.94 23.07 -5.72
N VAL A 76 -5.02 22.84 -6.48
CA VAL A 76 -5.90 21.67 -6.31
C VAL A 76 -5.13 20.38 -6.54
N PHE A 77 -4.28 20.32 -7.58
CA PHE A 77 -3.42 19.16 -7.82
C PHE A 77 -2.50 18.88 -6.62
N ARG A 78 -1.81 19.90 -6.09
CA ARG A 78 -0.91 19.76 -4.93
C ARG A 78 -1.67 19.27 -3.70
N ALA A 79 -2.83 19.86 -3.39
CA ALA A 79 -3.65 19.46 -2.25
C ALA A 79 -4.10 17.98 -2.36
N LEU A 80 -4.59 17.57 -3.53
CA LEU A 80 -5.03 16.19 -3.76
C LEU A 80 -3.85 15.21 -3.81
N HIS A 81 -2.69 15.63 -4.32
CA HIS A 81 -1.47 14.82 -4.30
C HIS A 81 -0.99 14.59 -2.87
N GLN A 82 -0.99 15.63 -2.03
CA GLN A 82 -0.57 15.51 -0.63
C GLN A 82 -1.55 14.64 0.18
N TYR A 83 -2.86 14.89 0.04
CA TYR A 83 -3.86 14.15 0.80
C TYR A 83 -4.05 12.71 0.31
N LEU A 84 -4.46 12.53 -0.95
CA LEU A 84 -4.75 11.19 -1.49
C LEU A 84 -3.49 10.40 -1.84
N GLY A 85 -2.40 11.08 -2.15
CA GLY A 85 -1.12 10.46 -2.42
C GLY A 85 -0.34 10.12 -1.21
N VAL A 86 0.26 11.14 -0.62
CA VAL A 86 1.18 10.95 0.49
C VAL A 86 0.43 10.42 1.71
N GLY A 87 -0.70 11.04 2.07
CA GLY A 87 -1.49 10.61 3.23
C GLY A 87 -2.18 9.25 3.05
N VAL A 88 -3.05 9.12 2.05
CA VAL A 88 -3.86 7.89 1.90
C VAL A 88 -3.08 6.78 1.20
N GLY A 89 -2.44 7.07 0.07
CA GLY A 89 -1.81 6.04 -0.77
C GLY A 89 -0.48 5.53 -0.23
N GLU A 90 0.33 6.39 0.36
CA GLU A 90 1.68 6.05 0.84
C GLU A 90 1.65 5.77 2.34
N HIS A 91 1.31 6.74 3.19
CA HIS A 91 1.33 6.55 4.64
C HIS A 91 0.40 5.42 5.12
N LEU A 92 -0.90 5.51 4.84
CA LEU A 92 -1.85 4.44 5.22
C LEU A 92 -1.61 3.15 4.44
N GLY A 93 -1.17 3.25 3.17
CA GLY A 93 -0.81 2.10 2.35
C GLY A 93 0.32 1.28 2.97
N TYR A 94 1.43 1.92 3.35
CA TYR A 94 2.60 1.30 3.97
C TYR A 94 2.25 0.73 5.34
N LEU A 95 1.49 1.49 6.14
CA LEU A 95 1.07 1.08 7.49
C LEU A 95 0.22 -0.20 7.44
N PHE A 96 -0.86 -0.19 6.66
CA PHE A 96 -1.75 -1.36 6.60
C PHE A 96 -1.11 -2.55 5.89
N THR A 97 -0.31 -2.33 4.84
CA THR A 97 0.45 -3.42 4.19
C THR A 97 1.46 -4.03 5.16
N GLY A 98 2.14 -3.20 5.95
CA GLY A 98 3.07 -3.64 6.98
C GLY A 98 2.40 -4.47 8.08
N ILE A 99 1.34 -3.92 8.69
CA ILE A 99 0.55 -4.62 9.72
C ILE A 99 0.01 -5.94 9.16
N TRP A 100 -0.61 -5.92 7.98
CA TRP A 100 -1.12 -7.12 7.32
C TRP A 100 -0.04 -8.19 7.17
N SER A 101 1.15 -7.82 6.70
CA SER A 101 2.26 -8.75 6.47
C SER A 101 2.76 -9.37 7.78
N VAL A 102 2.81 -8.60 8.85
CA VAL A 102 3.14 -9.11 10.20
C VAL A 102 2.08 -10.12 10.65
N LEU A 103 0.80 -9.77 10.55
CA LEU A 103 -0.29 -10.64 11.00
C LEU A 103 -0.35 -11.95 10.21
N ILE A 104 -0.16 -11.89 8.88
CA ILE A 104 -0.05 -13.09 8.04
C ILE A 104 1.19 -13.90 8.40
N GLY A 105 2.34 -13.25 8.60
CA GLY A 105 3.56 -13.94 9.01
C GLY A 105 3.39 -14.70 10.32
N VAL A 106 2.73 -14.08 11.32
CA VAL A 106 2.38 -14.72 12.59
C VAL A 106 1.39 -15.87 12.38
N GLY A 107 0.35 -15.68 11.55
CA GLY A 107 -0.59 -16.74 11.21
C GLY A 107 0.09 -17.95 10.56
N VAL A 108 1.00 -17.73 9.62
CA VAL A 108 1.80 -18.80 8.98
C VAL A 108 2.71 -19.53 9.97
N ILE A 109 3.21 -18.84 11.00
CA ILE A 109 4.05 -19.48 12.03
C ILE A 109 3.20 -20.35 12.97
N GLN A 110 1.96 -19.94 13.23
CA GLN A 110 1.04 -20.62 14.15
C GLN A 110 0.32 -21.81 13.50
N GLU A 111 0.05 -21.73 12.19
CA GLU A 111 -0.71 -22.73 11.44
C GLU A 111 0.20 -23.70 10.67
N THR A 112 -0.34 -24.86 10.25
CA THR A 112 0.41 -25.90 9.52
C THR A 112 0.20 -25.88 8.01
N ALA A 113 -0.63 -24.98 7.50
CA ALA A 113 -0.99 -24.91 6.07
C ALA A 113 0.17 -24.49 5.16
N LEU A 114 1.19 -23.82 5.70
CA LEU A 114 2.37 -23.36 4.96
C LEU A 114 3.65 -23.62 5.77
N PRO A 115 4.81 -23.76 5.12
CA PRO A 115 6.10 -23.86 5.80
C PRO A 115 6.35 -22.68 6.75
N THR A 116 6.57 -22.96 8.03
CA THR A 116 6.77 -21.96 9.10
C THR A 116 7.84 -20.91 8.77
N TRP A 117 8.90 -21.29 8.04
CA TRP A 117 9.97 -20.37 7.66
C TRP A 117 9.48 -19.20 6.79
N LEU A 118 8.40 -19.38 6.01
CA LEU A 118 7.81 -18.33 5.19
C LEU A 118 7.14 -17.22 6.02
N GLY A 119 6.80 -17.47 7.28
CA GLY A 119 6.20 -16.45 8.13
C GLY A 119 7.18 -15.39 8.60
N TRP A 120 8.44 -15.75 8.86
CA TRP A 120 9.45 -14.83 9.39
C TRP A 120 9.76 -13.64 8.46
N PRO A 121 9.97 -13.83 7.15
CA PRO A 121 10.12 -12.71 6.22
C PRO A 121 8.93 -11.75 6.26
N GLY A 122 7.70 -12.26 6.32
CA GLY A 122 6.48 -11.45 6.42
C GLY A 122 6.47 -10.56 7.67
N VAL A 123 6.92 -11.10 8.82
CA VAL A 123 7.07 -10.34 10.06
C VAL A 123 8.14 -9.25 9.95
N VAL A 124 9.33 -9.59 9.46
CA VAL A 124 10.45 -8.64 9.38
C VAL A 124 10.17 -7.52 8.38
N ILE A 125 9.74 -7.88 7.17
CA ILE A 125 9.43 -6.92 6.10
C ILE A 125 8.22 -6.08 6.50
N GLY A 126 7.18 -6.71 7.07
CA GLY A 126 5.98 -6.02 7.52
C GLY A 126 6.26 -5.00 8.62
N ALA A 127 7.08 -5.36 9.61
CA ALA A 127 7.53 -4.43 10.63
C ALA A 127 8.32 -3.26 10.02
N GLY A 128 9.19 -3.55 9.06
CA GLY A 128 9.92 -2.52 8.30
C GLY A 128 8.99 -1.54 7.58
N LEU A 129 7.94 -2.04 6.91
CA LEU A 129 6.95 -1.19 6.21
C LEU A 129 6.12 -0.35 7.19
N ALA A 130 5.69 -0.93 8.31
CA ALA A 130 4.93 -0.21 9.34
C ALA A 130 5.76 0.85 10.07
N VAL A 131 7.05 0.60 10.30
CA VAL A 131 7.97 1.64 10.79
C VAL A 131 8.24 2.66 9.70
N GLY A 132 8.36 2.21 8.44
CA GLY A 132 8.57 3.07 7.28
C GLY A 132 7.42 4.06 7.06
N SER A 133 6.17 3.70 7.38
CA SER A 133 5.04 4.64 7.33
C SER A 133 5.21 5.81 8.31
N ALA A 134 6.04 5.68 9.34
CA ALA A 134 6.38 6.78 10.24
C ALA A 134 7.31 7.83 9.60
N GLU A 135 7.77 7.65 8.34
CA GLU A 135 8.44 8.70 7.56
C GLU A 135 7.69 10.05 7.62
N PHE A 136 6.36 9.97 7.70
CA PHE A 136 5.45 11.10 7.75
C PHE A 136 5.10 11.56 9.19
N LEU A 137 5.59 10.87 10.22
CA LEU A 137 5.42 11.20 11.63
C LEU A 137 6.68 11.93 12.14
N GLY A 138 6.75 13.23 11.89
CA GLY A 138 7.84 14.10 12.34
C GLY A 138 7.45 15.57 12.27
N PRO A 139 8.15 16.47 12.99
CA PRO A 139 7.82 17.89 12.99
C PRO A 139 8.10 18.47 11.60
N ASN A 140 7.03 18.72 10.85
CA ASN A 140 6.98 19.31 9.51
C ASN A 140 7.52 18.43 8.37
N GLU A 141 6.79 18.44 7.26
CA GLU A 141 7.12 17.94 5.91
C GLU A 141 8.55 18.29 5.39
N GLU A 142 9.33 19.10 6.09
CA GLU A 142 10.68 19.54 5.70
C GLU A 142 11.82 18.60 6.14
N ARG A 143 11.61 17.75 7.17
CA ARG A 143 12.62 16.80 7.68
C ARG A 143 12.02 15.43 7.99
N GLY A 144 11.24 14.89 7.05
CA GLY A 144 10.78 13.51 7.10
C GLY A 144 11.93 12.53 7.34
N TRP A 145 11.60 11.32 7.80
CA TRP A 145 12.60 10.31 8.12
C TRP A 145 13.20 9.73 6.83
N GLY A 146 14.14 10.44 6.19
CA GLY A 146 14.65 10.10 4.85
C GLY A 146 15.27 8.69 4.72
N LEU A 147 15.72 8.10 5.83
CA LEU A 147 16.13 6.69 5.87
C LEU A 147 14.94 5.72 5.70
N ALA A 148 13.78 6.06 6.26
CA ALA A 148 12.55 5.29 6.06
C ALA A 148 12.12 5.37 4.58
N GLY A 149 12.13 6.55 3.97
CA GLY A 149 11.80 6.72 2.55
C GLY A 149 12.72 5.96 1.61
N ALA A 150 14.02 5.92 1.90
CA ALA A 150 14.97 5.12 1.13
C ALA A 150 14.77 3.59 1.31
N ALA A 151 14.28 3.16 2.47
CA ALA A 151 14.03 1.75 2.77
C ALA A 151 12.74 1.23 2.12
N ILE A 152 11.70 2.06 1.98
CA ILE A 152 10.38 1.65 1.44
C ILE A 152 10.47 0.93 0.09
N PRO A 153 11.17 1.43 -0.95
CA PRO A 153 11.29 0.73 -2.23
C PRO A 153 11.92 -0.66 -2.10
N ILE A 154 12.97 -0.77 -1.27
CA ILE A 154 13.67 -2.04 -1.03
C ILE A 154 12.73 -3.02 -0.32
N LEU A 155 12.02 -2.55 0.70
CA LEU A 155 11.04 -3.33 1.44
C LEU A 155 9.90 -3.82 0.55
N TYR A 156 9.40 -3.00 -0.39
CA TYR A 156 8.37 -3.43 -1.34
C TYR A 156 8.86 -4.48 -2.34
N ILE A 157 10.11 -4.39 -2.79
CA ILE A 157 10.71 -5.43 -3.63
C ILE A 157 10.83 -6.73 -2.84
N ALA A 158 11.37 -6.68 -1.62
CA ALA A 158 11.47 -7.84 -0.75
C ALA A 158 10.09 -8.45 -0.44
N TRP A 159 9.09 -7.60 -0.18
CA TRP A 159 7.71 -7.99 0.05
C TRP A 159 7.09 -8.68 -1.16
N SER A 160 7.35 -8.17 -2.37
CA SER A 160 6.86 -8.78 -3.62
C SER A 160 7.47 -10.16 -3.85
N VAL A 161 8.77 -10.32 -3.57
CA VAL A 161 9.46 -11.62 -3.63
C VAL A 161 8.88 -12.59 -2.60
N TRP A 162 8.59 -12.11 -1.38
CA TRP A 162 7.94 -12.91 -0.35
C TRP A 162 6.55 -13.38 -0.77
N LEU A 163 5.71 -12.51 -1.34
CA LEU A 163 4.40 -12.90 -1.87
C LEU A 163 4.50 -13.91 -3.00
N LEU A 164 5.50 -13.77 -3.87
CA LEU A 164 5.75 -14.76 -4.93
C LEU A 164 6.11 -16.12 -4.33
N ALA A 165 6.98 -16.16 -3.33
CA ALA A 165 7.35 -17.39 -2.63
C ALA A 165 6.15 -18.05 -1.94
N MET A 166 5.29 -17.25 -1.30
CA MET A 166 4.02 -17.71 -0.73
C MET A 166 3.11 -18.31 -1.82
N GLY A 167 2.97 -17.64 -2.96
CA GLY A 167 2.19 -18.13 -4.09
C GLY A 167 2.70 -19.46 -4.65
N VAL A 168 4.03 -19.62 -4.77
CA VAL A 168 4.64 -20.88 -5.21
C VAL A 168 4.37 -22.00 -4.19
N ALA A 169 4.54 -21.72 -2.89
CA ALA A 169 4.30 -22.71 -1.83
C ALA A 169 2.84 -23.17 -1.73
N LEU A 170 1.89 -22.36 -2.21
CA LEU A 170 0.47 -22.73 -2.27
C LEU A 170 0.09 -23.63 -3.46
N ILE A 171 0.93 -23.64 -4.50
CA ILE A 171 0.68 -24.39 -5.75
C ILE A 171 1.50 -25.69 -5.78
N ALA A 172 2.63 -25.73 -5.07
CA ALA A 172 3.52 -26.88 -4.95
C ALA A 172 2.96 -27.98 -4.04
#